data_AF-A0A1L5L4C9-F1
#
_entry.id   AF-A0A1L5L4C9-F1
#
_cell.length_a   1.000
_cell.length_b   1.000
_cell.length_c   1.000
_cell.angle_alpha   90.00
_cell.angle_beta   90.00
_cell.angle_gamma   90.00
#
_symmetry.space_group_name_H-M   'P 1'
#
loop_
_entity.id
_entity.type
_entity.pdbx_description
1 polymer ?
#
loop_
_entity_poly.entity_id
_entity_poly.type
_entity_poly.pdbx_seq_one_letter_code
_entity_poly.pdbx_strand_id
1 'polypeptide(L)' 'MHVADPQLWAGAGAAPPEDVGGVYGFERFLDTLGNPEDEEHDGMVEWAEDQMWDRFTLNRHRERLFRWHKHRDMMLQ' A
#
# COMPACT_ATOMS: atom_id res chain seq x y z
N MET A 1 19.54 -25.24 -0.35
CA MET A 1 18.21 -25.07 0.28
C MET A 1 17.56 -23.88 -0.39
N HIS A 2 16.76 -24.11 -1.42
CA HIS A 2 15.96 -23.03 -2.02
C HIS A 2 14.88 -22.70 -1.01
N VAL A 3 15.04 -21.60 -0.28
CA VAL A 3 13.87 -20.95 0.34
C VAL A 3 13.01 -20.57 -0.85
N ALA A 4 11.86 -21.24 -1.01
CA ALA A 4 10.93 -20.89 -2.07
C ALA A 4 10.61 -19.40 -1.92
N ASP A 5 10.73 -18.66 -3.02
CA ASP A 5 10.42 -17.24 -3.08
C ASP A 5 9.05 -16.95 -2.44
N PRO A 6 8.91 -15.88 -1.65
CA PRO A 6 7.65 -15.57 -0.97
C PRO A 6 6.52 -15.43 -1.98
N GLN A 7 5.35 -16.00 -1.65
CA GLN A 7 4.15 -15.97 -2.48
C GLN A 7 2.99 -15.29 -1.74
N LEU A 8 2.25 -14.43 -2.44
CA LEU A 8 1.05 -13.78 -1.91
C LEU A 8 -0.20 -14.57 -2.29
N TRP A 9 -0.68 -15.41 -1.37
CA TRP A 9 -1.84 -16.27 -1.61
C TRP A 9 -3.17 -15.55 -1.41
N ALA A 10 -3.29 -14.74 -0.36
CA ALA A 10 -4.50 -14.01 0.01
C ALA A 10 -4.16 -12.71 0.78
N GLY A 11 -5.15 -11.83 0.95
CA GLY A 11 -5.06 -10.59 1.72
C GLY A 11 -6.39 -9.82 1.67
N ALA A 12 -6.58 -8.90 2.61
CA ALA A 12 -7.76 -8.04 2.68
C ALA A 12 -7.42 -6.74 3.41
N GLY A 13 -8.12 -5.66 3.05
CA GLY A 13 -7.86 -4.32 3.58
C GLY A 13 -6.61 -3.68 2.99
N ALA A 14 -6.61 -2.36 2.88
CA ALA A 14 -5.41 -1.61 2.54
C ALA A 14 -4.49 -1.54 3.76
N ALA A 15 -3.17 -1.61 3.53
CA ALA A 15 -2.22 -1.28 4.59
C ALA A 15 -2.28 0.24 4.87
N PRO A 16 -2.04 0.68 6.12
CA PRO A 16 -1.88 2.10 6.40
C PRO A 16 -0.69 2.67 5.60
N PRO A 17 -0.77 3.93 5.13
CA PRO A 17 0.41 4.66 4.67
C PRO A 17 1.51 4.69 5.73
N GLU A 18 2.76 4.88 5.30
CA GLU A 18 3.87 5.17 6.21
C GLU A 18 3.57 6.48 6.96
N ASP A 19 4.01 6.57 8.22
CA ASP A 19 3.86 7.76 9.08
C ASP A 19 2.42 8.29 9.29
N VAL A 20 1.39 7.49 9.00
CA VAL A 20 -0.02 7.90 9.15
C VAL A 20 -0.43 8.24 10.59
N GLY A 21 0.38 7.92 11.60
CA GLY A 21 0.07 8.19 13.02
C GLY A 21 -0.55 7.00 13.77
N GLY A 22 -0.24 5.77 13.35
CA GLY A 22 -0.74 4.55 13.99
C GLY A 22 -2.22 4.30 13.71
N VAL A 23 -2.89 3.56 14.60
CA VAL A 23 -4.30 3.14 14.39
C VAL A 23 -5.24 4.33 14.26
N TYR A 24 -5.18 5.29 15.20
CA TYR A 24 -6.04 6.48 15.16
C TYR A 24 -5.76 7.37 13.95
N GLY A 25 -4.50 7.47 13.55
CA GLY A 25 -4.13 8.19 12.35
C GLY A 25 -4.70 7.55 11.08
N PHE A 26 -4.68 6.22 11.00
CA PHE A 26 -5.28 5.49 9.88
C PHE A 26 -6.82 5.61 9.85
N GLU A 27 -7.48 5.62 11.02
CA GLU A 27 -8.92 5.88 11.10
C GLU A 27 -9.26 7.28 10.55
N ARG A 28 -8.59 8.34 11.02
CA ARG A 28 -8.79 9.71 10.50
C ARG A 28 -8.51 9.79 9.01
N PHE A 29 -7.43 9.16 8.54
CA PHE A 29 -7.10 9.08 7.12
C PHE A 29 -8.25 8.49 6.30
N LEU A 30 -8.81 7.35 6.72
CA LEU A 30 -9.91 6.70 6.00
C LEU A 30 -11.21 7.53 6.05
N ASP A 31 -11.51 8.15 7.19
CA ASP A 31 -12.70 8.99 7.36
C ASP A 31 -12.64 10.23 6.45
N THR A 32 -11.51 10.94 6.44
CA THR A 32 -11.29 12.12 5.60
C THR A 32 -11.27 11.74 4.11
N LEU A 33 -10.56 10.68 3.74
CA LEU A 33 -10.50 10.21 2.35
C LEU A 33 -11.87 9.67 1.86
N GLY A 34 -12.72 9.20 2.77
CA GLY A 34 -14.07 8.72 2.48
C GLY A 34 -15.12 9.82 2.37
N ASN A 35 -14.81 11.04 2.80
CA ASN A 35 -15.75 12.16 2.85
C ASN A 35 -15.29 13.34 1.98
N PRO A 36 -15.79 13.46 0.73
CA PRO A 36 -15.47 14.58 -0.15
C PRO A 36 -15.93 15.97 0.34
N GLU A 37 -16.77 16.04 1.37
CA GLU A 37 -17.20 17.31 1.98
C GLU A 37 -16.32 17.72 3.18
N ASP A 38 -15.38 16.88 3.62
CA ASP A 38 -14.39 17.24 4.64
C ASP A 38 -13.43 18.30 4.07
N GLU A 39 -13.19 19.38 4.81
CA GLU A 39 -12.30 20.47 4.38
C GLU A 39 -10.85 20.00 4.14
N GLU A 40 -10.44 18.90 4.77
CA GLU A 40 -9.11 18.30 4.61
C GLU A 40 -9.07 17.22 3.50
N HIS A 41 -10.19 16.93 2.81
CA HIS A 41 -10.28 15.83 1.84
C HIS A 41 -9.23 15.93 0.73
N ASP A 42 -9.15 17.07 0.05
CA ASP A 42 -8.24 17.24 -1.09
C ASP A 42 -6.77 17.12 -0.66
N GLY A 43 -6.41 17.71 0.48
CA GLY A 43 -5.06 17.59 1.05
C GLY A 43 -4.73 16.16 1.48
N MET A 44 -5.71 15.41 1.98
CA MET A 44 -5.55 13.99 2.33
C MET A 44 -5.36 13.12 1.08
N VAL A 45 -6.05 13.43 -0.02
CA VAL A 45 -5.86 12.75 -1.32
C VAL A 45 -4.45 12.98 -1.84
N GLU A 46 -3.99 14.24 -1.89
CA GLU A 46 -2.63 14.59 -2.32
C GLU A 46 -1.59 13.87 -1.46
N TRP A 47 -1.75 13.91 -0.14
CA TRP A 47 -0.85 13.21 0.78
C TRP A 47 -0.86 11.69 0.57
N ALA A 48 -2.02 11.07 0.34
CA ALA A 48 -2.11 9.64 0.04
C ALA A 48 -1.34 9.26 -1.22
N GLU A 49 -1.41 10.09 -2.26
CA GLU A 49 -0.68 9.89 -3.51
C GLU A 49 0.84 10.00 -3.31
N ASP A 50 1.30 10.99 -2.55
CA ASP A 50 2.71 11.18 -2.20
C ASP A 50 3.29 10.00 -1.40
N GLN A 51 2.47 9.38 -0.54
CA GLN A 51 2.83 8.15 0.18
C GLN A 51 2.83 6.90 -0.72
N MET A 52 2.51 7.04 -2.01
CA MET A 52 2.23 5.93 -2.93
C MET A 52 1.21 4.95 -2.34
N TRP A 53 0.26 5.46 -1.55
CA TRP A 53 -0.77 4.65 -0.92
C TRP A 53 -1.69 4.05 -1.97
N ASP A 54 -2.04 2.79 -1.79
CA ASP A 54 -2.80 2.04 -2.78
C ASP A 54 -3.78 1.10 -2.09
N ARG A 55 -4.97 0.99 -2.66
CA ARG A 55 -5.97 0.04 -2.18
C ARG A 55 -5.50 -1.37 -2.49
N PHE A 56 -5.65 -2.25 -1.50
CA PHE A 56 -5.27 -3.64 -1.70
C PHE A 56 -6.15 -4.32 -2.75
N THR A 57 -5.52 -4.81 -3.80
CA THR A 57 -6.08 -5.82 -4.69
C THR A 57 -5.07 -6.94 -4.86
N LEU A 58 -5.53 -8.19 -4.81
CA LEU A 58 -4.67 -9.37 -4.83
C LEU A 58 -3.80 -9.41 -6.10
N ASN A 59 -4.36 -9.08 -7.26
CA ASN A 59 -3.65 -9.10 -8.53
C ASN A 59 -2.54 -8.04 -8.59
N ARG A 60 -2.86 -6.77 -8.27
CA ARG A 60 -1.85 -5.69 -8.28
C ARG A 60 -0.69 -5.97 -7.32
N HIS A 61 -0.99 -6.55 -6.16
CA HIS A 61 0.03 -6.85 -5.16
C HIS A 61 0.88 -8.07 -5.52
N ARG A 62 0.29 -9.09 -6.17
CA ARG A 62 1.06 -10.20 -6.77
C ARG A 62 1.98 -9.70 -7.88
N GLU A 63 1.53 -8.78 -8.73
CA GLU A 63 2.38 -8.18 -9.76
C GLU A 63 3.52 -7.35 -9.17
N ARG A 64 3.26 -6.56 -8.12
CA ARG A 64 4.31 -5.83 -7.38
C ARG A 64 5.36 -6.80 -6.84
N LEU A 65 4.92 -7.89 -6.20
CA LEU A 65 5.80 -8.92 -5.68
C LEU A 65 6.62 -9.58 -6.80
N PHE A 66 5.99 -9.91 -7.94
CA PHE A 66 6.68 -10.45 -9.10
C PHE A 66 7.75 -9.50 -9.66
N ARG A 67 7.45 -8.19 -9.78
CA ARG A 67 8.42 -7.18 -10.22
C ARG A 67 9.63 -7.08 -9.29
N TRP A 68 9.39 -7.14 -7.97
CA TRP A 68 10.46 -7.16 -6.98
C TRP A 68 11.39 -8.35 -7.15
N HIS A 69 10.86 -9.56 -7.37
CA HIS A 69 11.67 -10.76 -7.62
C HIS A 69 12.59 -10.59 -8.84
N LYS A 70 12.04 -10.10 -9.97
CA LYS A 70 12.81 -9.87 -11.19
C LYS A 70 13.94 -8.86 -10.97
N HIS A 71 13.66 -7.78 -10.26
CA HIS A 71 14.65 -6.76 -9.96
C HIS A 71 15.75 -7.25 -9.02
N ARG A 72 15.39 -7.98 -7.95
CA ARG A 72 16.35 -8.62 -7.04
C ARG A 72 17.28 -9.56 -7.79
N ASP A 73 16.73 -10.45 -8.62
CA ASP A 73 17.53 -11.44 -9.35
C ASP A 73 18.49 -10.79 -10.35
N MET A 74 18.11 -9.64 -10.92
CA MET A 74 18.98 -8.82 -11.79
C MET A 74 20.12 -8.16 -11.01
N MET A 75 19.88 -7.73 -9.76
CA MET A 75 20.89 -7.07 -8.92
C MET A 75 21.91 -8.03 -8.29
N LEU A 76 21.61 -9.33 -8.26
CA LEU A 76 22.46 -10.36 -7.67
C LEU A 76 23.35 -11.09 -8.70
N GLN A 77 23.31 -10.67 -9.97
CA GLN A 77 24.19 -11.13 -11.06
C GLN A 77 25.32 -10.13 -11.29
#